data_AF-A0A2H9PMZ9-F1
#
_entry.id   AF-A0A2H9PMZ9-F1
#
_cell.length_a   1.000
_cell.length_b   1.000
_cell.length_c   1.000
_cell.angle_alpha   90.00
_cell.angle_beta   90.00
_cell.angle_gamma   90.00
#
_symmetry.space_group_name_H-M   'P 1'
#
loop_
_entity.id
_entity.type
_entity.pdbx_description
1 polymer ?
#
loop_
_entity_poly.entity_id
_entity_poly.type
_entity_poly.pdbx_seq_one_letter_code
_entity_poly.pdbx_strand_id
1 'polypeptide(L)'
;MKQIPIKSKELNKELVKYNLELNKKDQVVELQDEKYKIIMVNKQPWFFYYNDRIVPTLRLLQNKDLLKKVIVDMGAIKFVINGADIMRPGVVEIDEMITKEDFIVVVDVNNKKPLAVGIALLSGMEMKAATSGKVIKNIHYIGDELWNLS
;
A
#
# COMPACT_ATOMS: atom_id res chain seq x y z
N MET A 1 -19.42 -9.77 6.05
CA MET A 1 -19.13 -8.34 5.87
C MET A 1 -20.40 -7.60 5.46
N LYS A 2 -20.71 -6.49 6.11
CA LYS A 2 -21.75 -5.55 5.69
C LYS A 2 -21.31 -4.88 4.39
N GLN A 3 -22.21 -4.76 3.42
CA GLN A 3 -21.95 -4.09 2.15
C GLN A 3 -22.66 -2.73 2.13
N ILE A 4 -21.93 -1.68 1.79
CA ILE A 4 -22.44 -0.30 1.73
C ILE A 4 -22.09 0.26 0.35
N PRO A 5 -23.07 0.50 -0.54
CA PRO A 5 -22.82 1.14 -1.82
C PRO A 5 -22.27 2.56 -1.62
N ILE A 6 -21.25 2.93 -2.40
CA ILE A 6 -20.69 4.29 -2.42
C ILE A 6 -20.89 4.89 -3.81
N LYS A 7 -21.15 6.19 -3.89
CA LYS A 7 -21.18 6.89 -5.18
C LYS A 7 -19.75 7.09 -5.69
N SER A 8 -19.46 6.70 -6.92
CA SER A 8 -18.12 6.86 -7.53
C SER A 8 -17.62 8.31 -7.51
N LYS A 9 -18.55 9.30 -7.58
CA LYS A 9 -18.24 10.73 -7.45
C LYS A 9 -17.67 11.12 -6.08
N GLU A 10 -18.13 10.48 -5.00
CA GLU A 10 -17.64 10.74 -3.64
C GLU A 10 -16.22 10.17 -3.50
N LEU A 11 -16.03 8.92 -3.95
CA LEU A 11 -14.72 8.28 -3.93
C LEU A 11 -13.69 9.02 -4.81
N ASN A 12 -14.08 9.52 -5.99
CA ASN A 12 -13.16 10.26 -6.87
C ASN A 12 -12.46 11.44 -6.19
N LYS A 13 -13.08 12.09 -5.19
CA LYS A 13 -12.44 13.17 -4.42
C LYS A 13 -11.20 12.68 -3.66
N GLU A 14 -11.25 11.46 -3.14
CA GLU A 14 -10.13 10.81 -2.45
C GLU A 14 -9.08 10.24 -3.42
N LEU A 15 -9.50 9.89 -4.65
CA LEU A 15 -8.62 9.25 -5.64
C LEU A 15 -7.71 10.22 -6.40
N VAL A 16 -7.99 11.53 -6.35
CA VAL A 16 -7.13 12.56 -6.97
C VAL A 16 -5.67 12.42 -6.52
N LYS A 17 -5.44 12.12 -5.24
CA LYS A 17 -4.07 11.95 -4.69
C LYS A 17 -3.31 10.75 -5.28
N TYR A 18 -4.03 9.79 -5.85
CA TYR A 18 -3.48 8.62 -6.54
C TYR A 18 -3.49 8.77 -8.06
N ASN A 19 -3.85 9.95 -8.57
CA ASN A 19 -4.05 10.21 -10.00
C ASN A 19 -4.97 9.15 -10.65
N LEU A 20 -6.04 8.78 -9.93
CA LEU A 20 -7.03 7.79 -10.35
C LEU A 20 -8.41 8.42 -10.47
N GLU A 21 -9.17 7.95 -11.46
CA GLU A 21 -10.55 8.38 -11.68
C GLU A 21 -11.44 7.17 -12.01
N LEU A 22 -12.61 7.12 -11.38
CA LEU A 22 -13.68 6.16 -11.67
C LEU A 22 -14.77 6.78 -12.52
N ASN A 23 -15.36 5.95 -13.37
CA ASN A 23 -16.51 6.31 -14.19
C ASN A 23 -17.82 6.17 -13.40
N LYS A 24 -18.87 6.85 -13.86
CA LYS A 24 -20.23 6.73 -13.28
C LYS A 24 -20.80 5.31 -13.34
N LYS A 25 -20.33 4.49 -14.27
CA LYS A 25 -20.77 3.09 -14.44
C LYS A 25 -20.05 2.10 -13.52
N ASP A 26 -18.93 2.52 -12.92
CA ASP A 26 -18.14 1.64 -12.06
C ASP A 26 -18.90 1.39 -10.76
N GLN A 27 -19.09 0.12 -10.42
CA GLN A 27 -19.77 -0.30 -9.21
C GLN A 27 -18.80 -0.17 -8.03
N VAL A 28 -19.12 0.71 -7.07
CA VAL A 28 -18.31 0.91 -5.87
C VAL A 28 -19.08 0.44 -4.64
N VAL A 29 -18.48 -0.46 -3.88
CA VAL A 29 -19.05 -1.02 -2.66
C VAL A 29 -17.99 -1.05 -1.58
N GLU A 30 -18.33 -0.55 -0.40
CA GLU A 30 -17.54 -0.74 0.81
C GLU A 30 -17.98 -2.02 1.52
N LEU A 31 -17.01 -2.88 1.79
CA LEU A 31 -17.16 -4.06 2.64
C LEU A 31 -16.59 -3.73 4.01
N GLN A 32 -17.38 -3.93 5.06
CA GLN A 32 -16.94 -3.71 6.43
C GLN A 32 -17.27 -4.90 7.32
N ASP A 33 -16.31 -5.32 8.13
CA ASP A 33 -16.51 -6.13 9.32
C ASP A 33 -15.77 -5.54 10.53
N GLU A 34 -15.61 -6.31 11.60
CA GLU A 34 -14.94 -5.88 12.83
C GLU A 34 -13.44 -5.60 12.64
N LYS A 35 -12.82 -6.19 11.62
CA LYS A 35 -11.36 -6.17 11.43
C LYS A 35 -10.95 -5.32 10.22
N TYR A 36 -11.69 -5.40 9.13
CA TYR A 36 -11.34 -4.76 7.87
C TYR A 36 -12.48 -3.93 7.29
N LYS A 37 -12.08 -2.84 6.64
CA LYS A 37 -12.93 -1.97 5.84
C LYS A 37 -12.26 -1.81 4.48
N ILE A 38 -12.90 -2.30 3.42
CA ILE A 38 -12.33 -2.46 2.08
C ILE A 38 -13.25 -1.81 1.06
N ILE A 39 -12.69 -1.12 0.08
CA ILE A 39 -13.40 -0.54 -1.07
C ILE A 39 -13.20 -1.46 -2.27
N MET A 40 -14.32 -2.02 -2.72
CA MET A 40 -14.43 -2.81 -3.93
C MET A 40 -14.86 -1.92 -5.09
N VAL A 41 -14.15 -2.00 -6.21
CA VAL A 41 -14.51 -1.37 -7.49
C VAL A 41 -14.67 -2.48 -8.51
N ASN A 42 -15.86 -2.60 -9.11
CA ASN A 42 -16.19 -3.65 -10.09
C ASN A 42 -15.83 -5.07 -9.58
N LYS A 43 -16.17 -5.35 -8.31
CA LYS A 43 -15.87 -6.63 -7.61
C LYS A 43 -14.38 -6.91 -7.39
N GLN A 44 -13.51 -5.92 -7.60
CA GLN A 44 -12.07 -6.01 -7.30
C GLN A 44 -11.74 -5.13 -6.09
N PRO A 45 -10.94 -5.59 -5.13
CA PRO A 45 -10.56 -4.82 -3.94
C PRO A 45 -9.45 -3.85 -4.31
N TRP A 46 -9.80 -2.56 -4.34
CA TRP A 46 -8.88 -1.52 -4.77
C TRP A 46 -8.20 -0.84 -3.59
N PHE A 47 -8.94 -0.60 -2.51
CA PHE A 47 -8.41 0.08 -1.33
C PHE A 47 -8.87 -0.60 -0.05
N PHE A 48 -8.10 -0.43 1.01
CA PHE A 48 -8.52 -0.71 2.38
C PHE A 48 -8.35 0.55 3.23
N TYR A 49 -9.05 0.64 4.35
CA TYR A 49 -8.86 1.74 5.28
C TYR A 49 -7.79 1.40 6.31
N TYR A 50 -6.92 2.36 6.57
CA TYR A 50 -5.95 2.34 7.65
C TYR A 50 -5.94 3.70 8.33
N ASN A 51 -6.26 3.75 9.63
CA ASN A 51 -6.41 5.00 10.40
C ASN A 51 -7.25 6.05 9.63
N ASP A 52 -8.45 5.64 9.20
CA ASP A 52 -9.42 6.46 8.45
C ASP A 52 -8.94 6.99 7.07
N ARG A 53 -7.78 6.56 6.58
CA ARG A 53 -7.26 6.88 5.25
C ARG A 53 -7.38 5.67 4.32
N ILE A 54 -7.76 5.89 3.07
CA ILE A 54 -7.77 4.84 2.05
C ILE A 54 -6.35 4.55 1.55
N VAL A 55 -5.98 3.27 1.46
CA VAL A 55 -4.67 2.79 1.03
C VAL A 55 -4.86 1.77 -0.09
N PRO A 56 -4.13 1.88 -1.22
CA PRO A 56 -4.20 0.90 -2.30
C PRO A 56 -3.88 -0.52 -1.80
N THR A 57 -4.64 -1.50 -2.23
CA THR A 57 -4.30 -2.92 -2.00
C THR A 57 -3.09 -3.32 -2.83
N LEU A 58 -2.37 -4.36 -2.40
CA LEU A 58 -1.27 -4.90 -3.20
C LEU A 58 -1.75 -5.41 -4.57
N ARG A 59 -2.96 -5.99 -4.65
CA ARG A 59 -3.57 -6.40 -5.93
C ARG A 59 -3.74 -5.25 -6.90
N LEU A 60 -4.17 -4.09 -6.41
CA LEU A 60 -4.27 -2.89 -7.25
C LEU A 60 -2.88 -2.44 -7.70
N LEU A 61 -1.92 -2.42 -6.77
CA LEU A 61 -0.54 -1.99 -7.04
C LEU A 61 0.22 -2.93 -7.99
N GLN A 62 -0.17 -4.19 -8.11
CA GLN A 62 0.38 -5.09 -9.14
C GLN A 62 0.09 -4.63 -10.56
N ASN A 63 -0.98 -3.84 -10.75
CA ASN A 63 -1.44 -3.41 -12.07
C ASN A 63 -1.33 -1.89 -12.26
N LYS A 64 -1.09 -1.12 -11.19
CA LYS A 64 -1.07 0.35 -11.22
C LYS A 64 0.05 0.91 -10.36
N ASP A 65 0.70 1.95 -10.88
CA ASP A 65 1.73 2.67 -10.16
C ASP A 65 1.13 3.87 -9.41
N LEU A 66 0.83 3.69 -8.12
CA LEU A 66 0.04 4.65 -7.34
C LEU A 66 0.77 5.22 -6.11
N LEU A 67 1.85 4.58 -5.68
CA LEU A 67 2.59 4.92 -4.47
C LEU A 67 4.08 5.07 -4.79
N LYS A 68 4.74 5.94 -4.01
CA LYS A 68 6.21 6.02 -3.99
C LYS A 68 6.81 4.69 -3.55
N LYS A 69 8.01 4.40 -4.04
CA LYS A 69 8.61 3.06 -3.94
C LYS A 69 9.85 3.04 -3.06
N VAL A 70 10.00 1.93 -2.35
CA VAL A 70 11.26 1.54 -1.71
C VAL A 70 11.62 0.14 -2.20
N ILE A 71 12.87 -0.01 -2.64
CA ILE A 71 13.38 -1.28 -3.19
C ILE A 71 14.18 -1.98 -2.11
N VAL A 72 13.85 -3.25 -1.86
CA VAL A 72 14.56 -4.09 -0.89
C VAL A 72 15.42 -5.16 -1.56
N ASP A 73 16.48 -5.57 -0.88
CA ASP A 73 17.35 -6.64 -1.34
C ASP A 73 16.67 -8.02 -1.24
N MET A 74 17.30 -9.03 -1.83
CA MET A 74 16.79 -10.40 -1.85
C MET A 74 16.69 -11.05 -0.46
N GLY A 75 17.57 -10.68 0.48
CA GLY A 75 17.59 -11.21 1.84
C GLY A 75 16.43 -10.70 2.69
N ALA A 76 15.96 -9.48 2.42
CA ALA A 76 14.83 -8.85 3.09
C ALA A 76 13.48 -9.44 2.68
N ILE A 77 13.33 -9.94 1.45
CA ILE A 77 12.04 -10.38 0.87
C ILE A 77 11.30 -11.34 1.79
N LYS A 78 11.97 -12.39 2.29
CA LYS A 78 11.34 -13.41 3.13
C LYS A 78 10.76 -12.84 4.42
N PHE A 79 11.33 -11.75 4.94
CA PHE A 79 10.83 -11.11 6.16
C PHE A 79 9.65 -10.19 5.83
N VAL A 80 9.73 -9.45 4.72
CA VAL A 80 8.66 -8.54 4.26
C VAL A 80 7.36 -9.30 4.00
N ILE A 81 7.42 -10.43 3.29
CA ILE A 81 6.24 -11.28 3.01
C ILE A 81 5.74 -12.05 4.24
N ASN A 82 6.45 -11.98 5.37
CA ASN A 82 6.00 -12.51 6.66
C ASN A 82 5.51 -11.40 7.60
N GLY A 83 5.30 -10.18 7.07
CA GLY A 83 4.75 -9.05 7.83
C GLY A 83 5.77 -8.28 8.67
N ALA A 84 7.07 -8.55 8.52
CA ALA A 84 8.08 -7.77 9.22
C ALA A 84 8.11 -6.33 8.70
N ASP A 85 8.42 -5.41 9.62
CA ASP A 85 8.76 -4.03 9.28
C ASP A 85 10.07 -3.97 8.48
N ILE A 86 10.23 -2.92 7.68
CA ILE A 86 11.40 -2.79 6.82
C ILE A 86 12.48 -2.02 7.60
N MET A 87 13.63 -2.66 7.71
CA MET A 87 14.82 -2.13 8.35
C MET A 87 15.73 -1.51 7.29
N ARG A 88 16.39 -0.40 7.63
CA ARG A 88 17.27 0.33 6.72
C ARG A 88 18.32 -0.55 6.01
N PRO A 89 18.99 -1.52 6.67
CA PRO A 89 20.01 -2.33 6.00
C PRO A 89 19.48 -3.17 4.83
N GLY A 90 18.19 -3.50 4.83
CA GLY A 90 17.56 -4.29 3.76
C GLY A 90 17.09 -3.46 2.56
N VAL A 91 17.28 -2.14 2.59
CA VAL A 91 16.82 -1.20 1.55
C VAL A 91 17.97 -0.86 0.60
N VAL A 92 17.73 -1.06 -0.70
CA VAL A 92 18.70 -0.83 -1.78
C VAL A 92 18.50 0.55 -2.41
N GLU A 93 17.26 0.93 -2.69
CA GLU A 93 16.92 2.22 -3.30
C GLU A 93 15.70 2.84 -2.60
N ILE A 94 15.70 4.16 -2.53
CA ILE A 94 14.70 4.97 -1.83
C ILE A 94 14.26 6.09 -2.78
N ASP A 95 12.95 6.27 -2.93
CA ASP A 95 12.41 7.50 -3.51
C ASP A 95 12.59 8.67 -2.53
N GLU A 96 13.47 9.62 -2.87
CA GLU A 96 13.82 10.75 -2.01
C GLU A 96 12.64 11.71 -1.79
N MET A 97 11.60 11.67 -2.62
CA MET A 97 10.39 12.47 -2.44
C MET A 97 9.45 11.90 -1.36
N ILE A 98 9.76 10.75 -0.76
CA ILE A 98 8.97 10.18 0.34
C ILE A 98 8.97 11.14 1.53
N THR A 99 7.78 11.44 2.03
CA THR A 99 7.59 12.16 3.28
C THR A 99 7.17 11.21 4.40
N LYS A 100 7.47 11.58 5.64
CA LYS A 100 7.06 10.80 6.82
C LYS A 100 5.53 10.67 6.83
N GLU A 101 5.03 9.50 7.24
CA GLU A 101 3.61 9.09 7.20
C GLU A 101 3.01 8.85 5.80
N ASP A 102 3.82 8.90 4.73
CA ASP A 102 3.39 8.46 3.41
C ASP A 102 3.10 6.95 3.40
N PHE A 103 2.05 6.58 2.67
CA PHE A 103 1.90 5.19 2.22
C PHE A 103 2.86 4.93 1.07
N ILE A 104 3.65 3.88 1.20
CA ILE A 104 4.69 3.51 0.24
C ILE A 104 4.54 2.04 -0.14
N VAL A 105 4.95 1.70 -1.36
CA VAL A 105 5.03 0.30 -1.80
C VAL A 105 6.47 -0.20 -1.73
N VAL A 106 6.64 -1.36 -1.12
CA VAL A 106 7.92 -2.07 -1.03
C VAL A 106 7.99 -3.08 -2.16
N VAL A 107 9.07 -3.04 -2.94
CA VAL A 107 9.25 -3.90 -4.12
C VAL A 107 10.59 -4.64 -4.08
N ASP A 108 10.68 -5.78 -4.77
CA ASP A 108 11.94 -6.52 -4.88
C ASP A 108 12.95 -5.86 -5.85
N VAL A 109 14.24 -6.05 -5.62
CA VAL A 109 15.30 -5.47 -6.46
C VAL A 109 15.30 -5.94 -7.92
N ASN A 110 14.88 -7.19 -8.18
CA ASN A 110 15.02 -7.82 -9.50
C ASN A 110 13.85 -7.50 -10.44
N ASN A 111 12.63 -7.77 -9.99
CA ASN A 111 11.42 -7.70 -10.81
C ASN A 111 10.55 -6.49 -10.48
N LYS A 112 10.91 -5.73 -9.44
CA LYS A 112 10.15 -4.60 -8.91
C LYS A 112 8.68 -4.94 -8.63
N LYS A 113 8.39 -6.18 -8.24
CA LYS A 113 7.04 -6.63 -7.89
C LYS A 113 6.66 -6.08 -6.50
N PRO A 114 5.44 -5.53 -6.33
CA PRO A 114 4.92 -5.16 -5.01
C PRO A 114 4.91 -6.34 -4.05
N LEU A 115 5.56 -6.19 -2.91
CA LEU A 115 5.66 -7.19 -1.83
C LEU A 115 4.84 -6.79 -0.61
N ALA A 116 4.87 -5.51 -0.27
CA ALA A 116 4.17 -4.94 0.88
C ALA A 116 3.78 -3.48 0.63
N VAL A 117 2.78 -3.03 1.35
CA VAL A 117 2.46 -1.63 1.57
C VAL A 117 2.84 -1.29 2.99
N GLY A 118 3.50 -0.15 3.16
CA GLY A 118 3.95 0.32 4.46
C GLY A 118 3.72 1.80 4.65
N ILE A 119 4.04 2.26 5.86
CA ILE A 119 4.03 3.67 6.24
C ILE A 119 5.48 4.10 6.50
N ALA A 120 5.90 5.16 5.83
CA ALA A 120 7.23 5.73 6.01
C ALA A 120 7.36 6.31 7.43
N LEU A 121 8.34 5.82 8.21
CA LEU A 121 8.63 6.33 9.55
C LEU A 121 9.61 7.52 9.53
N LEU A 122 10.32 7.66 8.42
CA LEU A 122 11.29 8.71 8.10
C LEU A 122 11.00 9.23 6.69
N SER A 123 11.42 10.45 6.37
CA SER A 123 11.45 10.94 4.98
C SER A 123 12.50 10.19 4.14
N GLY A 124 12.40 10.26 2.81
CA GLY A 124 13.34 9.60 1.90
C GLY A 124 14.80 10.05 2.14
N MET A 125 15.02 11.34 2.39
CA MET A 125 16.34 11.88 2.74
C MET A 125 16.87 11.34 4.08
N GLU A 126 16.02 11.27 5.11
CA GLU A 126 16.40 10.71 6.41
C GLU A 126 16.67 9.20 6.32
N MET A 127 15.86 8.45 5.55
CA MET A 127 16.12 7.04 5.28
C MET A 127 17.47 6.85 4.60
N LYS A 128 17.80 7.69 3.61
CA LYS A 128 19.07 7.63 2.89
C LYS A 128 20.27 7.88 3.81
N ALA A 129 20.15 8.84 4.73
CA ALA A 129 21.19 9.18 5.71
C ALA A 129 21.33 8.15 6.84
N ALA A 130 20.26 7.41 7.16
CA ALA A 130 20.30 6.38 8.19
C ALA A 130 21.16 5.17 7.76
N THR A 131 21.89 4.60 8.72
CA THR A 131 22.68 3.37 8.54
C THR A 131 22.03 2.13 9.12
N SER A 132 21.07 2.31 10.04
CA SER A 132 20.36 1.22 10.72
C SER A 132 18.98 1.68 11.21
N GLY A 133 18.22 0.76 11.80
CA GLY A 133 16.92 1.04 12.38
C GLY A 133 15.75 0.77 11.44
N LYS A 134 14.54 0.85 12.00
CA LYS A 134 13.28 0.65 11.29
C LYS A 134 12.91 1.90 10.50
N VAL A 135 12.63 1.77 9.21
CA VAL A 135 12.36 2.90 8.32
C VAL A 135 10.94 2.92 7.78
N ILE A 136 10.30 1.75 7.69
CA ILE A 136 8.91 1.62 7.24
C ILE A 136 8.19 0.63 8.14
N LYS A 137 6.98 0.99 8.57
CA LYS A 137 6.06 0.07 9.25
C LYS A 137 5.24 -0.69 8.21
N ASN A 138 5.24 -2.02 8.26
CA ASN A 138 4.45 -2.86 7.36
C ASN A 138 2.97 -2.86 7.80
N ILE A 139 2.06 -2.68 6.84
CA ILE A 139 0.61 -2.66 7.12
C ILE A 139 -0.20 -3.60 6.23
N HIS A 140 0.39 -4.07 5.13
CA HIS A 140 -0.22 -5.03 4.22
C HIS A 140 0.87 -5.74 3.41
N TYR A 141 0.85 -7.06 3.30
CA TYR A 141 1.89 -7.83 2.61
C TYR A 141 1.33 -9.05 1.88
N ILE A 142 2.10 -9.63 0.95
CA ILE A 142 1.70 -10.84 0.24
C ILE A 142 1.42 -11.97 1.24
N GLY A 143 0.21 -12.53 1.18
CA GLY A 143 -0.19 -13.68 1.99
C GLY A 143 -0.84 -13.33 3.32
N ASP A 144 -0.96 -12.04 3.67
CA ASP A 144 -1.76 -11.62 4.81
C ASP A 144 -3.27 -11.81 4.57
N GLU A 145 -4.08 -11.56 5.59
CA GLU A 145 -5.53 -11.73 5.48
C GLU A 145 -6.15 -10.79 4.45
N LEU A 146 -5.67 -9.54 4.35
CA LEU A 146 -6.14 -8.58 3.34
C LEU A 146 -5.85 -9.08 1.93
N TRP A 147 -4.69 -9.69 1.70
CA TRP A 147 -4.27 -10.25 0.42
C TRP A 147 -5.18 -11.41 0.00
N ASN A 148 -5.57 -12.26 0.95
CA ASN A 148 -6.45 -13.40 0.67
C ASN A 148 -7.92 -12.97 0.48
N LEU A 149 -8.31 -11.84 1.07
CA LEU A 149 -9.57 -11.16 0.79
C LEU A 149 -9.53 -10.39 -0.54
N SER A 150 -8.33 -10.24 -1.15
CA SER A 150 -8.09 -9.39 -2.32
C SER A 150 -7.96 -10.10 -3.67
#